data_AF-A0AA39XMI0-F1
#
_entry.id   AF-A0AA39XMI0-F1
#
_cell.length_a   1.000
_cell.length_b   1.000
_cell.length_c   1.000
_cell.angle_alpha   90.00
_cell.angle_beta   90.00
_cell.angle_gamma   90.00
#
_symmetry.space_group_name_H-M   'P 1'
#
loop_
_entity.id
_entity.type
_entity.pdbx_description
1 polymer ?
#
loop_
_entity_poly.entity_id
_entity_poly.type
_entity_poly.pdbx_seq_one_letter_code
_entity_poly.pdbx_strand_id
1 'polypeptide(L)'
;MVARRPTFGQAIKRSSGYVLSSLITLPYYRFYRQNTLLPILAIMRSVRERESDDVLFQRTRYWRERKLREFQFVQVAGTLLAAAVIGCFSWVPNDGQHWLGPAAWYSCLVLSLFAILLSSSEAFIFSTIKDVPGKTSQARELAMIARVEPITPQQPQPTATDGREKGKGRQRQDVQVKIKWIMVFTWQAPIMLVAYAVICFLAGLTIYVCTPLYDGLGFRGESKASIFYLVSFVASGATFVWCSFWAYRFIDLDEQDLYTVG
;
A
#
# COMPACT_ATOMS: atom_id res chain seq x y z
N MET A 1 3.96 -21.99 37.66
CA MET A 1 4.15 -20.87 36.71
C MET A 1 2.79 -20.30 36.37
N VAL A 2 2.46 -19.13 36.93
CA VAL A 2 1.15 -18.48 36.78
C VAL A 2 1.11 -17.77 35.43
N ALA A 3 0.32 -18.30 34.49
CA ALA A 3 0.03 -17.64 33.22
C ALA A 3 -0.80 -16.37 33.49
N ARG A 4 -0.15 -15.20 33.36
CA ARG A 4 -0.80 -13.90 33.47
C ARG A 4 -1.80 -13.76 32.31
N ARG A 5 -3.10 -13.85 32.61
CA ARG A 5 -4.16 -13.56 31.63
C ARG A 5 -4.01 -12.10 31.16
N PRO A 6 -4.06 -11.81 29.86
CA PRO A 6 -4.00 -10.44 29.37
C PRO A 6 -5.23 -9.66 29.88
N THR A 7 -4.98 -8.50 30.47
CA THR A 7 -6.03 -7.60 30.99
C THR A 7 -6.86 -7.04 29.85
N PHE A 8 -8.18 -7.02 30.04
CA PHE A 8 -9.21 -6.55 29.08
C PHE A 8 -8.89 -5.17 28.45
N GLY A 9 -8.22 -4.28 29.21
CA GLY A 9 -7.73 -2.99 28.72
C GLY A 9 -6.64 -3.05 27.64
N GLN A 10 -5.81 -4.10 27.58
CA GLN A 10 -4.81 -4.28 26.52
C GLN A 10 -5.43 -4.81 25.22
N ALA A 11 -6.53 -5.58 25.31
CA ALA A 11 -7.26 -6.07 24.14
C ALA A 11 -8.02 -4.95 23.42
N ILE A 12 -8.61 -4.01 24.16
CA ILE A 12 -9.33 -2.86 23.60
C ILE A 12 -8.36 -1.86 22.94
N LYS A 13 -7.21 -1.57 23.57
CA LYS A 13 -6.18 -0.68 22.97
C LYS A 13 -5.60 -1.24 21.67
N ARG A 14 -5.48 -2.58 21.56
CA ARG A 14 -5.15 -3.25 20.29
C ARG A 14 -6.31 -3.09 19.31
N SER A 15 -7.54 -3.46 19.68
CA SER A 15 -8.70 -3.40 18.79
C SER A 15 -8.94 -2.01 18.15
N SER A 16 -8.90 -0.92 18.93
CA SER A 16 -9.11 0.43 18.40
C SER A 16 -7.99 0.89 17.45
N GLY A 17 -6.74 0.49 17.69
CA GLY A 17 -5.62 0.79 16.80
C GLY A 17 -5.73 0.06 15.45
N TYR A 18 -6.26 -1.16 15.44
CA TYR A 18 -6.52 -1.93 14.21
C TYR A 18 -7.73 -1.39 13.45
N VAL A 19 -8.78 -0.91 14.12
CA VAL A 19 -9.95 -0.30 13.47
C VAL A 19 -9.58 1.06 12.87
N LEU A 20 -8.84 1.88 13.61
CA LEU A 20 -8.37 3.18 13.13
C LEU A 20 -7.37 3.03 11.98
N SER A 21 -6.42 2.10 12.10
CA SER A 21 -5.51 1.80 10.98
C SER A 21 -6.26 1.22 9.79
N SER A 22 -7.29 0.40 9.99
CA SER A 22 -8.14 -0.13 8.91
C SER A 22 -9.02 0.93 8.25
N LEU A 23 -9.45 1.97 8.99
CA LEU A 23 -10.21 3.11 8.46
C LEU A 23 -9.32 4.09 7.68
N ILE A 24 -8.14 4.39 8.21
CA ILE A 24 -7.14 5.24 7.55
C ILE A 24 -6.59 4.52 6.32
N THR A 25 -6.34 3.21 6.42
CA THR A 25 -5.87 2.41 5.28
C THR A 25 -6.99 1.94 4.36
N LEU A 26 -8.26 2.05 4.73
CA LEU A 26 -9.40 1.48 3.98
C LEU A 26 -9.38 1.79 2.47
N PRO A 27 -9.05 3.02 2.03
CA PRO A 27 -8.99 3.35 0.61
C PRO A 27 -7.93 2.55 -0.16
N TYR A 28 -6.85 2.13 0.51
CA TYR A 28 -5.68 1.49 -0.10
C TYR A 28 -5.26 0.17 0.56
N TYR A 29 -5.99 -0.36 1.54
CA TYR A 29 -5.59 -1.50 2.37
C TYR A 29 -5.46 -2.77 1.52
N ARG A 30 -6.41 -2.96 0.60
CA ARG A 30 -6.38 -4.10 -0.34
C ARG A 30 -5.24 -3.96 -1.34
N PHE A 31 -5.01 -2.76 -1.87
CA PHE A 31 -3.87 -2.45 -2.73
C PHE A 31 -2.54 -2.72 -2.01
N TYR A 32 -2.41 -2.31 -0.75
CA TYR A 32 -1.25 -2.54 0.09
C TYR A 32 -0.97 -4.04 0.27
N ARG A 33 -2.01 -4.80 0.66
CA ARG A 33 -1.86 -6.22 0.92
C ARG A 33 -1.44 -6.97 -0.34
N GLN A 34 -2.11 -6.74 -1.46
CA GLN A 34 -1.90 -7.52 -2.67
C GLN A 34 -0.69 -7.07 -3.51
N ASN A 35 -0.45 -5.75 -3.63
CA ASN A 35 0.63 -5.25 -4.48
C ASN A 35 1.99 -5.17 -3.78
N THR A 36 2.01 -5.20 -2.45
CA THR A 36 3.23 -4.94 -1.68
C THR A 36 3.51 -6.07 -0.72
N LEU A 37 2.56 -6.40 0.16
CA LEU A 37 2.82 -7.35 1.24
C LEU A 37 2.95 -8.78 0.73
N LEU A 38 2.01 -9.27 -0.09
CA LEU A 38 2.04 -10.65 -0.60
C LEU A 38 3.30 -10.96 -1.45
N PRO A 39 3.70 -10.12 -2.43
CA PRO A 39 4.92 -10.37 -3.20
C PRO A 39 6.18 -10.39 -2.32
N ILE A 40 6.26 -9.51 -1.31
CA ILE A 40 7.40 -9.48 -0.37
C ILE A 40 7.43 -10.76 0.47
N LEU A 41 6.27 -11.22 0.97
CA LEU A 41 6.18 -12.49 1.69
C LEU A 41 6.59 -13.67 0.80
N ALA A 42 6.20 -13.68 -0.47
CA ALA A 42 6.57 -14.71 -1.43
C ALA A 42 8.08 -14.74 -1.70
N ILE A 43 8.71 -13.56 -1.88
CA ILE A 43 10.17 -13.43 -2.01
C ILE A 43 10.87 -13.94 -0.74
N MET A 44 10.39 -13.57 0.44
CA MET A 44 10.96 -14.05 1.69
C MET A 44 10.83 -15.55 1.88
N ARG A 45 9.70 -16.13 1.46
CA ARG A 45 9.49 -17.58 1.48
C ARG A 45 10.54 -18.27 0.60
N SER A 46 10.77 -17.79 -0.62
CA SER A 46 11.83 -18.27 -1.50
C SER A 46 13.22 -18.21 -0.87
N VAL A 47 13.55 -17.10 -0.18
CA VAL A 47 14.83 -16.96 0.54
C VAL A 47 14.94 -17.98 1.68
N ARG A 48 13.86 -18.18 2.44
CA ARG A 48 13.82 -19.13 3.56
C ARG A 48 13.94 -20.58 3.11
N GLU A 49 13.26 -20.93 2.02
CA GLU A 49 13.26 -22.26 1.42
C GLU A 49 14.54 -22.54 0.61
N ARG A 50 15.39 -21.53 0.42
CA ARG A 50 16.61 -21.60 -0.39
C ARG A 50 16.32 -22.10 -1.81
N GLU A 51 15.24 -21.61 -2.40
CA GLU A 51 14.93 -21.81 -3.82
C GLU A 51 16.10 -21.31 -4.69
N SER A 52 16.19 -21.79 -5.94
CA SER A 52 17.26 -21.38 -6.87
C SER A 52 17.37 -19.86 -6.99
N ASP A 53 18.60 -19.35 -7.06
CA ASP A 53 18.90 -17.92 -7.24
C ASP A 53 18.16 -17.33 -8.46
N ASP A 54 17.91 -18.15 -9.49
CA ASP A 54 17.15 -17.76 -10.68
C ASP A 54 15.67 -17.47 -10.37
N VAL A 55 15.04 -18.29 -9.54
CA VAL A 55 13.63 -18.12 -9.13
C VAL A 55 13.50 -16.86 -8.26
N LEU A 56 14.44 -16.68 -7.33
CA LEU A 56 14.48 -15.50 -6.47
C LEU A 56 14.69 -14.22 -7.29
N PHE A 57 15.57 -14.27 -8.29
CA PHE A 57 15.81 -13.16 -9.21
C PHE A 57 14.56 -12.82 -10.01
N GLN A 58 13.88 -13.82 -10.57
CA GLN A 58 12.65 -13.59 -11.34
C GLN A 58 11.55 -12.97 -10.47
N ARG A 59 11.33 -13.47 -9.24
CA ARG A 59 10.32 -12.91 -8.32
C ARG A 59 10.64 -11.46 -7.92
N THR A 60 11.91 -11.17 -7.64
CA THR A 60 12.36 -9.81 -7.27
C THR A 60 12.21 -8.83 -8.44
N ARG A 61 12.60 -9.28 -9.65
CA ARG A 61 12.43 -8.51 -10.87
C ARG A 61 10.97 -8.21 -11.17
N TYR A 62 10.09 -9.22 -11.06
CA TYR A 62 8.66 -9.07 -11.29
C TYR A 62 8.03 -8.06 -10.31
N TRP A 63 8.36 -8.16 -9.02
CA TRP A 63 7.93 -7.20 -8.00
C TRP A 63 8.36 -5.77 -8.34
N ARG A 64 9.63 -5.57 -8.73
CA ARG A 64 10.15 -4.25 -9.12
C ARG A 64 9.43 -3.69 -10.35
N GLU A 65 9.26 -4.49 -11.40
CA GLU A 65 8.57 -4.04 -12.62
C GLU A 65 7.10 -3.68 -12.34
N ARG A 66 6.45 -4.38 -11.40
CA ARG A 66 5.12 -4.02 -10.91
C ARG A 66 5.14 -2.68 -10.16
N LYS A 67 6.12 -2.47 -9.29
CA LYS A 67 6.26 -1.21 -8.53
C LYS A 67 6.54 -0.02 -9.43
N LEU A 68 7.38 -0.18 -10.45
CA LEU A 68 7.65 0.90 -11.39
C LEU A 68 6.39 1.32 -12.17
N ARG A 69 5.54 0.35 -12.55
CA ARG A 69 4.23 0.64 -13.17
C ARG A 69 3.26 1.33 -12.21
N GLU A 70 3.27 0.95 -10.93
CA GLU A 70 2.47 1.62 -9.89
C GLU A 70 2.88 3.10 -9.74
N PHE A 71 4.18 3.40 -9.78
CA PHE A 71 4.67 4.78 -9.76
C PHE A 71 4.25 5.58 -11.00
N GLN A 72 4.36 5.00 -12.19
CA GLN A 72 3.86 5.66 -13.41
C GLN A 72 2.37 5.96 -13.32
N PHE A 73 1.59 5.01 -12.80
CA PHE A 73 0.16 5.22 -12.56
C PHE A 73 -0.10 6.37 -11.57
N VAL A 74 0.65 6.43 -10.46
CA VAL A 74 0.56 7.51 -9.46
C VAL A 74 0.88 8.87 -10.09
N GLN A 75 1.90 8.97 -10.94
CA GLN A 75 2.25 10.21 -11.63
C GLN A 75 1.12 10.69 -12.55
N VAL A 76 0.55 9.78 -13.35
CA VAL A 76 -0.56 10.11 -14.27
C VAL A 76 -1.80 10.52 -13.47
N ALA A 77 -2.19 9.73 -12.47
CA ALA A 77 -3.35 10.01 -11.64
C ALA A 77 -3.20 11.33 -10.85
N GLY A 78 -2.04 11.55 -10.24
CA GLY A 78 -1.73 12.79 -9.51
C GLY A 78 -1.78 14.02 -10.42
N THR A 79 -1.26 13.91 -11.64
CA THR A 79 -1.28 15.02 -12.61
C THR A 79 -2.71 15.35 -13.04
N LEU A 80 -3.54 14.33 -13.30
CA LEU A 80 -4.95 14.52 -13.64
C LEU A 80 -5.74 15.16 -12.49
N LEU A 81 -5.50 14.75 -11.25
CA LEU A 81 -6.12 15.34 -10.07
C LEU A 81 -5.69 16.80 -9.86
N ALA A 82 -4.41 17.11 -10.01
CA ALA A 82 -3.90 18.47 -9.92
C ALA A 82 -4.55 19.37 -10.99
N ALA A 83 -4.61 18.90 -12.24
CA ALA A 83 -5.26 19.62 -13.32
C ALA A 83 -6.76 19.83 -13.08
N ALA A 84 -7.46 18.81 -12.59
CA ALA A 84 -8.88 18.91 -12.25
C ALA A 84 -9.14 19.94 -11.14
N VAL A 85 -8.33 19.93 -10.07
CA VAL A 85 -8.43 20.92 -8.99
C VAL A 85 -8.15 22.33 -9.49
N ILE A 86 -7.11 22.52 -10.32
CA ILE A 86 -6.81 23.83 -10.92
C ILE A 86 -8.00 24.31 -11.77
N GLY A 87 -8.65 23.39 -12.51
CA GLY A 87 -9.89 23.67 -13.21
C GLY A 87 -11.02 24.13 -12.28
N CYS A 88 -11.19 23.49 -11.12
CA CYS A 88 -12.18 23.91 -10.12
C CYS A 88 -11.92 25.31 -9.55
N PHE A 89 -10.67 25.77 -9.46
CA PHE A 89 -10.37 27.13 -9.02
C PHE A 89 -10.80 28.22 -10.00
N SER A 90 -11.13 27.87 -11.25
CA SER A 90 -11.72 28.80 -12.21
C SER A 90 -13.22 29.05 -11.99
N TRP A 91 -13.87 28.24 -11.15
CA TRP A 91 -15.30 28.37 -10.88
C TRP A 91 -15.59 29.59 -10.01
N VAL A 92 -16.72 30.25 -10.29
CA VAL A 92 -17.15 31.42 -9.54
C VAL A 92 -17.42 31.02 -8.09
N PRO A 93 -16.80 31.67 -7.09
CA PRO A 93 -17.08 31.40 -5.69
C PRO A 93 -18.56 31.67 -5.40
N ASN A 94 -19.24 30.72 -4.78
CA ASN A 94 -20.58 30.96 -4.26
C ASN A 94 -20.46 31.59 -2.87
N ASP A 95 -21.18 32.68 -2.60
CA ASP A 95 -21.10 33.40 -1.32
C ASP A 95 -21.54 32.53 -0.11
N GLY A 96 -22.34 31.49 -0.34
CA GLY A 96 -22.71 30.49 0.67
C GLY A 96 -21.70 29.36 0.87
N GLN A 97 -20.65 29.27 0.04
CA GLN A 97 -19.77 28.11 0.04
C GLN A 97 -19.09 27.86 1.38
N HIS A 98 -19.32 26.70 1.99
CA HIS A 98 -18.58 26.29 3.17
C HIS A 98 -17.07 26.22 2.91
N TRP A 99 -16.27 26.81 3.81
CA TRP A 99 -14.80 26.87 3.74
C TRP A 99 -14.11 25.50 3.58
N LEU A 100 -14.79 24.43 3.97
CA LEU A 100 -14.30 23.07 3.87
C LEU A 100 -14.13 22.62 2.40
N GLY A 101 -14.92 23.18 1.48
CA GLY A 101 -14.82 22.88 0.05
C GLY A 101 -13.46 23.31 -0.53
N PRO A 102 -13.12 24.61 -0.47
CA PRO A 102 -11.81 25.11 -0.92
C PRO A 102 -10.64 24.46 -0.16
N ALA A 103 -10.76 24.27 1.16
CA ALA A 103 -9.72 23.61 1.97
C ALA A 103 -9.44 22.17 1.50
N ALA A 104 -10.48 21.42 1.14
CA ALA A 104 -10.34 20.08 0.59
C ALA A 104 -9.65 20.09 -0.78
N TRP A 105 -9.96 21.06 -1.65
CA TRP A 105 -9.26 21.23 -2.93
C TRP A 105 -7.79 21.60 -2.78
N TYR A 106 -7.44 22.54 -1.89
CA TYR A 106 -6.03 22.84 -1.59
C TYR A 106 -5.28 21.60 -1.07
N SER A 107 -5.92 20.84 -0.18
CA SER A 107 -5.34 19.58 0.34
C SER A 107 -5.14 18.56 -0.78
N CYS A 108 -6.11 18.38 -1.68
CA CYS A 108 -5.97 17.52 -2.86
C CYS A 108 -4.78 17.93 -3.72
N LEU A 109 -4.63 19.23 -4.00
CA LEU A 109 -3.52 19.72 -4.83
C LEU A 109 -2.18 19.41 -4.17
N VAL A 110 -2.01 19.74 -2.90
CA VAL A 110 -0.78 19.48 -2.14
C VAL A 110 -0.45 17.98 -2.11
N LEU A 111 -1.44 17.14 -1.78
CA LEU A 111 -1.26 15.69 -1.72
C LEU A 111 -0.88 15.11 -3.10
N SER A 112 -1.50 15.58 -4.18
CA SER A 112 -1.20 15.11 -5.54
C SER A 112 0.22 15.49 -5.98
N LEU A 113 0.68 16.71 -5.67
CA LEU A 113 2.05 17.14 -5.97
C LEU A 113 3.09 16.33 -5.19
N PHE A 114 2.89 16.11 -3.89
CA PHE A 114 3.79 15.25 -3.11
C PHE A 114 3.78 13.81 -3.60
N ALA A 115 2.62 13.29 -4.04
CA ALA A 115 2.54 11.95 -4.62
C ALA A 115 3.38 11.83 -5.90
N ILE A 116 3.29 12.82 -6.80
CA ILE A 116 4.09 12.86 -8.04
C ILE A 116 5.59 12.91 -7.71
N LEU A 117 5.99 13.79 -6.79
CA LEU A 117 7.39 13.97 -6.40
C LEU A 117 7.98 12.71 -5.77
N LEU A 118 7.28 12.10 -4.81
CA LEU A 118 7.72 10.85 -4.17
C LEU A 118 7.74 9.69 -5.17
N SER A 119 6.73 9.59 -6.03
CA SER A 119 6.70 8.58 -7.07
C SER A 119 7.86 8.72 -8.06
N SER A 120 8.25 9.96 -8.40
CA SER A 120 9.37 10.25 -9.30
C SER A 120 10.71 9.89 -8.66
N SER A 121 10.93 10.28 -7.41
CA SER A 121 12.17 9.98 -6.69
C SER A 121 12.36 8.47 -6.49
N GLU A 122 11.29 7.75 -6.17
CA GLU A 122 11.33 6.29 -6.04
C GLU A 122 11.53 5.59 -7.39
N ALA A 123 10.83 6.01 -8.44
CA ALA A 123 11.02 5.46 -9.78
C ALA A 123 12.47 5.61 -10.26
N PHE A 124 13.11 6.76 -9.99
CA PHE A 124 14.51 7.01 -10.29
C PHE A 124 15.46 6.07 -9.53
N ILE A 125 15.20 5.81 -8.25
CA ILE A 125 15.99 4.85 -7.46
C ILE A 125 15.88 3.45 -8.10
N PHE A 126 14.67 3.01 -8.46
CA PHE A 126 14.45 1.71 -9.08
C PHE A 126 15.08 1.58 -10.47
N SER A 127 15.07 2.65 -11.28
CA SER A 127 15.75 2.64 -12.58
C SER A 127 17.27 2.56 -12.42
N THR A 128 17.84 3.29 -11.45
CA THR A 128 19.30 3.28 -11.19
C THR A 128 19.80 1.88 -10.80
N ILE A 129 19.00 1.11 -10.07
CA ILE A 129 19.35 -0.26 -9.66
C ILE A 129 19.29 -1.23 -10.85
N LYS A 130 18.35 -1.01 -11.78
CA LYS A 130 18.18 -1.83 -12.98
C LYS A 130 19.43 -1.83 -13.86
N ASP A 131 20.14 -0.71 -13.91
CA ASP A 131 21.27 -0.51 -14.82
C ASP A 131 22.58 -1.15 -14.31
N VAL A 132 22.59 -1.74 -13.11
CA VAL A 132 23.76 -2.45 -12.57
C VAL A 132 23.78 -3.90 -13.12
N PRO A 133 24.79 -4.32 -13.90
CA PRO A 133 24.86 -5.68 -14.40
C PRO A 133 25.27 -6.69 -13.31
N GLY A 134 24.66 -7.89 -13.36
CA GLY A 134 25.13 -9.07 -12.63
C GLY A 134 24.54 -9.33 -11.23
N LYS A 135 25.13 -10.29 -10.52
CA LYS A 135 24.71 -10.77 -9.18
C LYS A 135 24.65 -9.67 -8.11
N THR A 136 25.40 -8.59 -8.29
CA THR A 136 25.44 -7.43 -7.39
C THR A 136 24.14 -6.64 -7.38
N SER A 137 23.41 -6.60 -8.51
CA SER A 137 22.09 -5.97 -8.59
C SER A 137 21.05 -6.76 -7.78
N GLN A 138 21.09 -8.09 -7.87
CA GLN A 138 20.22 -8.99 -7.12
C GLN A 138 20.39 -8.79 -5.60
N ALA A 139 21.63 -8.78 -5.12
CA ALA A 139 21.93 -8.56 -3.70
C ALA A 139 21.47 -7.19 -3.21
N ARG A 140 21.56 -6.14 -4.03
CA ARG A 140 21.06 -4.79 -3.71
C ARG A 140 19.54 -4.73 -3.65
N GLU A 141 18.84 -5.33 -4.61
CA GLU A 141 17.37 -5.40 -4.63
C GLU A 141 16.83 -6.17 -3.41
N LEU A 142 17.44 -7.33 -3.12
CA LEU A 142 17.12 -8.12 -1.93
C LEU A 142 17.40 -7.35 -0.64
N ALA A 143 18.53 -6.63 -0.56
CA ALA A 143 18.88 -5.82 0.60
C ALA A 143 17.93 -4.64 0.83
N MET A 144 17.20 -4.19 -0.19
CA MET A 144 16.16 -3.18 -0.01
C MET A 144 14.90 -3.76 0.63
N ILE A 145 14.52 -4.98 0.25
CA ILE A 145 13.29 -5.64 0.71
C ILE A 145 13.50 -6.25 2.10
N ALA A 146 14.61 -6.96 2.29
CA ALA A 146 14.88 -7.74 3.49
C ALA A 146 16.33 -7.62 3.94
N ARG A 147 16.53 -7.70 5.26
CA ARG A 147 17.85 -7.95 5.82
C ARG A 147 18.00 -9.45 6.03
N VAL A 148 18.96 -10.05 5.33
CA VAL A 148 19.36 -11.43 5.52
C VAL A 148 20.46 -11.43 6.59
N GLU A 149 20.10 -11.85 7.81
CA GLU A 149 21.07 -12.03 8.89
C GLU A 149 21.41 -13.53 8.96
N PRO A 150 22.69 -13.92 8.77
CA PRO A 150 23.08 -15.29 9.06
C PRO A 150 22.86 -15.52 10.55
N ILE A 151 22.14 -16.57 10.92
CA ILE A 151 22.06 -16.95 12.32
C ILE A 151 23.46 -17.40 12.70
N THR A 152 24.16 -16.58 13.48
CA THR A 152 25.36 -17.00 14.18
C THR A 152 24.92 -18.14 15.11
N PRO A 153 25.38 -19.38 14.91
CA PRO A 153 25.15 -20.40 15.91
C PRO A 153 25.79 -19.89 17.19
N GLN A 154 25.01 -19.76 18.27
CA GLN A 154 25.59 -19.60 19.61
C GLN A 154 26.59 -20.75 19.77
N GLN A 155 27.87 -20.39 19.92
CA GLN A 155 28.96 -21.32 20.15
C GLN A 155 28.57 -22.22 21.35
N PRO A 156 28.42 -23.54 21.17
CA PRO A 156 28.29 -24.43 22.32
C PRO A 156 29.57 -24.30 23.13
N GLN A 157 29.45 -24.05 24.44
CA GLN A 157 30.58 -24.20 25.36
C GLN A 157 31.20 -25.59 25.17
N PRO A 158 32.53 -25.73 25.09
CA PRO A 158 33.16 -27.03 24.91
C PRO A 158 33.11 -27.79 26.24
N THR A 159 32.04 -28.57 26.46
CA THR A 159 32.10 -29.70 27.40
C THR A 159 32.76 -30.86 26.68
N ALA A 160 34.00 -31.13 27.08
CA ALA A 160 34.82 -32.21 26.57
C ALA A 160 34.21 -33.57 26.92
N THR A 161 33.74 -34.32 25.91
CA THR A 161 33.77 -35.80 25.97
C THR A 161 33.61 -36.42 24.58
N ASP A 162 34.70 -37.08 24.18
CA ASP A 162 34.84 -38.35 23.45
C ASP A 162 34.17 -38.57 22.09
N GLY A 163 34.92 -39.30 21.26
CA GLY A 163 34.72 -39.40 19.82
C GLY A 163 33.76 -40.49 19.38
N ARG A 164 33.02 -40.23 18.30
CA ARG A 164 32.73 -41.22 17.25
C ARG A 164 32.10 -40.59 15.99
N GLU A 165 32.64 -41.07 14.88
CA GLU A 165 32.18 -41.13 13.49
C GLU A 165 30.96 -40.33 12.95
N LYS A 166 31.26 -39.72 11.79
CA LYS A 166 30.52 -39.75 10.51
C LYS A 166 29.07 -39.28 10.48
N GLY A 167 28.94 -38.07 9.93
CA GLY A 167 27.79 -37.64 9.14
C GLY A 167 27.97 -36.17 8.76
N LYS A 168 28.58 -35.88 7.61
CA LYS A 168 28.51 -34.53 7.00
C LYS A 168 27.09 -34.29 6.47
N GLY A 169 26.11 -34.28 7.37
CA GLY A 169 24.85 -33.61 7.14
C GLY A 169 25.19 -32.13 7.03
N ARG A 170 25.02 -31.56 5.84
CA ARG A 170 25.15 -30.13 5.57
C ARG A 170 24.22 -29.41 6.55
N GLN A 171 24.75 -28.98 7.69
CA GLN A 171 23.99 -28.38 8.78
C GLN A 171 23.16 -27.25 8.17
N ARG A 172 21.83 -27.40 8.21
CA ARG A 172 20.86 -26.39 7.79
C ARG A 172 21.09 -25.20 8.72
N GLN A 173 21.96 -24.29 8.29
CA GLN A 173 22.16 -23.02 8.98
C GLN A 173 20.89 -22.21 8.73
N ASP A 174 20.00 -22.18 9.71
CA ASP A 174 18.76 -21.40 9.60
C ASP A 174 19.11 -19.94 9.28
N VAL A 175 18.42 -19.34 8.31
CA VAL A 175 18.64 -17.95 7.88
C VAL A 175 17.47 -17.12 8.42
N GLN A 176 17.76 -16.08 9.20
CA GLN A 176 16.73 -15.13 9.62
C GLN A 176 16.57 -14.04 8.56
N VAL A 177 15.36 -13.97 7.99
CA VAL A 177 14.97 -12.93 7.03
C VAL A 177 14.07 -11.93 7.75
N LYS A 178 14.50 -10.68 7.89
CA LYS A 178 13.72 -9.61 8.52
C LYS A 178 13.26 -8.59 7.47
N ILE A 179 11.95 -8.30 7.45
CA ILE A 179 11.36 -7.26 6.58
C ILE A 179 11.78 -5.87 7.07
N LYS A 180 12.20 -5.01 6.15
CA LYS A 180 12.40 -3.59 6.43
C LYS A 180 11.08 -2.83 6.29
N TRP A 181 10.25 -2.84 7.34
CA TRP A 181 8.92 -2.21 7.33
C TRP A 181 8.93 -0.72 6.97
N ILE A 182 10.00 0.00 7.30
CA ILE A 182 10.17 1.41 6.91
C ILE A 182 10.23 1.54 5.38
N MET A 183 10.95 0.66 4.70
CA MET A 183 11.05 0.67 3.23
C MET A 183 9.69 0.32 2.59
N VAL A 184 8.97 -0.63 3.19
CA VAL A 184 7.61 -0.99 2.75
C VAL A 184 6.65 0.19 2.86
N PHE A 185 6.74 0.98 3.93
CA PHE A 185 5.94 2.19 4.09
C PHE A 185 6.31 3.25 3.05
N THR A 186 7.61 3.49 2.84
CA THR A 186 8.11 4.44 1.83
C THR A 186 7.52 4.12 0.46
N TRP A 187 7.65 2.87 -0.02
CA TRP A 187 7.12 2.45 -1.33
C TRP A 187 5.60 2.48 -1.46
N GLN A 188 4.88 2.79 -0.39
CA GLN A 188 3.42 2.88 -0.37
C GLN A 188 2.95 4.31 -0.14
N ALA A 189 3.82 5.21 0.30
CA ALA A 189 3.49 6.61 0.47
C ALA A 189 2.92 7.26 -0.80
N PRO A 190 3.45 7.04 -2.02
CA PRO A 190 2.92 7.70 -3.22
C PRO A 190 1.46 7.32 -3.52
N ILE A 191 1.12 6.03 -3.50
CA ILE A 191 -0.25 5.57 -3.76
C ILE A 191 -1.22 5.99 -2.65
N MET A 192 -0.75 6.03 -1.40
CA MET A 192 -1.52 6.54 -0.27
C MET A 192 -1.90 8.01 -0.47
N LEU A 193 -0.94 8.85 -0.84
CA LEU A 193 -1.18 10.27 -1.08
C LEU A 193 -2.18 10.50 -2.21
N VAL A 194 -2.09 9.73 -3.31
CA VAL A 194 -3.11 9.80 -4.38
C VAL A 194 -4.49 9.39 -3.86
N ALA A 195 -4.61 8.32 -3.08
CA ALA A 195 -5.90 7.88 -2.56
C ALA A 195 -6.54 8.97 -1.67
N TYR A 196 -5.76 9.63 -0.81
CA TYR A 196 -6.25 10.76 -0.03
C TYR A 196 -6.57 11.98 -0.89
N ALA A 197 -5.77 12.26 -1.94
CA ALA A 197 -6.06 13.34 -2.86
C ALA A 197 -7.42 13.14 -3.56
N VAL A 198 -7.72 11.93 -4.02
CA VAL A 198 -9.04 11.59 -4.60
C VAL A 198 -10.16 11.86 -3.60
N ILE A 199 -10.01 11.44 -2.34
CA ILE A 199 -11.03 11.68 -1.30
C ILE A 199 -11.23 13.17 -1.06
N CYS A 200 -10.14 13.93 -0.92
CA CYS A 200 -10.18 15.38 -0.76
C CYS A 200 -10.83 16.07 -1.98
N PHE A 201 -10.54 15.62 -3.19
CA PHE A 201 -11.16 16.14 -4.41
C PHE A 201 -12.68 15.92 -4.42
N LEU A 202 -13.10 14.68 -4.16
CA LEU A 202 -14.52 14.31 -4.12
C LEU A 202 -15.26 15.04 -3.00
N ALA A 203 -14.63 15.21 -1.83
CA ALA A 203 -15.20 15.98 -0.73
C ALA A 203 -15.41 17.46 -1.13
N GLY A 204 -14.38 18.10 -1.70
CA GLY A 204 -14.48 19.49 -2.16
C GLY A 204 -15.54 19.67 -3.24
N LEU A 205 -15.58 18.75 -4.21
CA LEU A 205 -16.58 18.74 -5.28
C LEU A 205 -18.00 18.55 -4.72
N THR A 206 -18.18 17.62 -3.78
CA THR A 206 -19.48 17.36 -3.16
C THR A 206 -19.98 18.59 -2.40
N ILE A 207 -19.11 19.24 -1.61
CA ILE A 207 -19.46 20.45 -0.86
C ILE A 207 -19.85 21.58 -1.82
N TYR A 208 -19.06 21.79 -2.88
CA TYR A 208 -19.35 22.82 -3.89
C TYR A 208 -20.70 22.58 -4.58
N VAL A 209 -20.94 21.36 -5.07
CA VAL A 209 -22.20 21.03 -5.76
C VAL A 209 -23.39 21.03 -4.80
N CYS A 210 -23.21 20.70 -3.53
CA CYS A 210 -24.29 20.70 -2.54
C CYS A 210 -24.58 22.07 -1.93
N THR A 211 -23.87 23.14 -2.33
CA THR A 211 -24.13 24.53 -1.91
C THR A 211 -25.60 24.93 -1.87
N PRO A 212 -26.37 24.78 -2.96
CA PRO A 212 -27.78 25.17 -2.95
C PRO A 212 -28.67 24.37 -2.00
N LEU A 213 -28.26 23.17 -1.53
CA LEU A 213 -29.06 22.40 -0.58
C LEU A 213 -29.01 22.97 0.84
N TYR A 214 -27.85 23.45 1.29
CA TYR A 214 -27.71 23.93 2.68
C TYR A 214 -28.03 25.42 2.83
N ASP A 215 -27.92 26.21 1.76
CA ASP A 215 -28.31 27.63 1.76
C ASP A 215 -29.84 27.84 1.82
N GLY A 216 -30.62 26.75 1.85
CA GLY A 216 -32.09 26.82 1.94
C GLY A 216 -32.73 27.43 0.69
N LEU A 217 -31.98 27.56 -0.41
CA LEU A 217 -32.53 27.84 -1.72
C LEU A 217 -33.49 26.69 -2.02
N GLY A 218 -34.80 26.99 -2.06
CA GLY A 218 -35.87 25.99 -2.21
C GLY A 218 -35.71 25.10 -3.45
N PHE A 219 -36.76 24.40 -3.87
CA PHE A 219 -36.68 23.42 -4.97
C PHE A 219 -36.51 24.05 -6.38
N ARG A 220 -35.43 24.82 -6.59
CA ARG A 220 -34.99 25.47 -7.83
C ARG A 220 -34.12 24.52 -8.65
N GLY A 221 -33.80 24.91 -9.88
CA GLY A 221 -33.04 24.07 -10.83
C GLY A 221 -31.67 23.61 -10.30
N GLU A 222 -30.97 24.46 -9.56
CA GLU A 222 -29.66 24.16 -8.98
C GLU A 222 -29.74 23.06 -7.91
N SER A 223 -30.71 23.15 -6.99
CA SER A 223 -30.94 22.11 -5.97
C SER A 223 -31.29 20.75 -6.60
N LYS A 224 -32.00 20.74 -7.75
CA LYS A 224 -32.28 19.51 -8.51
C LYS A 224 -30.99 18.90 -9.10
N ALA A 225 -30.11 19.72 -9.65
CA ALA A 225 -28.83 19.26 -10.20
C ALA A 225 -27.94 18.64 -9.11
N SER A 226 -27.92 19.24 -7.91
CA SER A 226 -27.18 18.72 -6.77
C SER A 226 -27.73 17.38 -6.25
N ILE A 227 -29.06 17.21 -6.21
CA ILE A 227 -29.68 15.92 -5.87
C ILE A 227 -29.31 14.86 -6.92
N PHE A 228 -29.38 15.20 -8.21
CA PHE A 228 -28.98 14.28 -9.28
C PHE A 228 -27.51 13.87 -9.19
N TYR A 229 -26.63 14.82 -8.87
CA TYR A 229 -25.22 14.55 -8.58
C TYR A 229 -25.06 13.58 -7.41
N LEU A 230 -25.74 13.79 -6.28
CA LEU A 230 -25.64 12.90 -5.11
C LEU A 230 -26.11 11.48 -5.41
N VAL A 231 -27.23 11.32 -6.14
CA VAL A 231 -27.72 10.00 -6.57
C VAL A 231 -26.70 9.33 -7.48
N SER A 232 -26.15 10.07 -8.44
CA SER A 232 -25.12 9.56 -9.35
C SER A 232 -23.83 9.18 -8.62
N PHE A 233 -23.42 9.98 -7.63
CA PHE A 233 -22.26 9.73 -6.79
C PHE A 233 -22.42 8.46 -5.96
N VAL A 234 -23.57 8.28 -5.30
CA VAL A 234 -23.89 7.07 -4.52
C VAL A 234 -23.97 5.84 -5.42
N ALA A 235 -24.64 5.92 -6.57
CA ALA A 235 -24.75 4.81 -7.52
C ALA A 235 -23.37 4.40 -8.07
N SER A 236 -22.53 5.38 -8.41
CA SER A 236 -21.15 5.13 -8.87
C SER A 236 -20.29 4.52 -7.76
N GLY A 237 -20.40 5.03 -6.53
CA GLY A 237 -19.72 4.49 -5.36
C GLY A 237 -20.13 3.04 -5.05
N ALA A 238 -21.42 2.74 -5.08
CA ALA A 238 -21.94 1.38 -4.89
C ALA A 238 -21.44 0.43 -5.98
N THR A 239 -21.45 0.86 -7.23
CA THR A 239 -20.93 0.09 -8.37
C THR A 239 -19.43 -0.17 -8.22
N PHE A 240 -18.66 0.85 -7.83
CA PHE A 240 -17.22 0.72 -7.57
C PHE A 240 -16.93 -0.28 -6.44
N VAL A 241 -17.67 -0.22 -5.34
CA VAL A 241 -17.54 -1.15 -4.21
C VAL A 241 -17.88 -2.58 -4.65
N TRP A 242 -18.96 -2.75 -5.43
CA TRP A 242 -19.36 -4.05 -5.96
C TRP A 242 -18.29 -4.64 -6.87
N CYS A 243 -17.82 -3.90 -7.87
CA CYS A 243 -16.77 -4.33 -8.79
C CYS A 243 -15.47 -4.66 -8.04
N SER A 244 -15.08 -3.81 -7.10
CA SER A 244 -13.90 -4.05 -6.27
C SER A 244 -14.06 -5.32 -5.43
N PHE A 245 -15.22 -5.52 -4.79
CA PHE A 245 -15.48 -6.70 -3.98
C PHE A 245 -15.29 -8.00 -4.78
N TRP A 246 -15.88 -8.07 -5.99
CA TRP A 246 -15.77 -9.24 -6.84
C TRP A 246 -14.35 -9.44 -7.38
N ALA A 247 -13.70 -8.39 -7.89
CA ALA A 247 -12.33 -8.49 -8.40
C ALA A 247 -11.36 -9.05 -7.36
N TYR A 248 -11.47 -8.60 -6.11
CA TYR A 248 -10.62 -9.09 -5.03
C TYR A 248 -11.01 -10.49 -4.55
N ARG A 249 -12.30 -10.84 -4.57
CA ARG A 249 -12.75 -12.19 -4.21
C ARG A 249 -12.15 -13.25 -5.14
N PHE A 250 -12.04 -12.97 -6.44
CA PHE A 250 -11.42 -13.91 -7.39
C PHE A 250 -9.92 -14.12 -7.11
N ILE A 251 -9.20 -13.03 -6.80
CA ILE A 251 -7.75 -13.12 -6.50
C ILE A 251 -7.50 -13.93 -5.23
N ASP A 252 -8.35 -13.78 -4.20
CA ASP A 252 -8.21 -14.56 -2.96
C ASP A 252 -8.50 -16.07 -3.17
N LEU A 253 -9.33 -16.43 -4.16
CA LEU A 253 -9.63 -17.82 -4.52
C LEU A 253 -8.43 -18.50 -5.21
N ASP A 254 -7.80 -17.81 -6.18
CA ASP A 254 -6.59 -18.31 -6.84
C ASP A 254 -5.44 -18.55 -5.84
N GLU A 255 -5.37 -17.74 -4.78
CA GLU A 255 -4.36 -17.91 -3.73
C GLU A 255 -4.61 -19.19 -2.91
N GLN A 256 -5.87 -19.47 -2.54
CA GLN A 256 -6.22 -20.67 -1.78
C GLN A 256 -5.93 -21.96 -2.57
N ASP A 257 -6.17 -21.96 -3.88
CA ASP A 257 -5.87 -23.10 -4.75
C ASP A 257 -4.36 -23.33 -4.88
N LEU A 258 -3.53 -22.28 -4.82
CA LEU A 258 -2.08 -22.41 -4.80
C LEU A 258 -1.54 -23.05 -3.50
N TYR A 259 -2.28 -22.92 -2.39
CA TYR A 259 -1.91 -23.51 -1.09
C TYR A 259 -2.44 -24.93 -0.88
N THR A 260 -3.40 -25.40 -1.67
CA THR A 260 -4.01 -26.74 -1.54
C THR A 260 -3.41 -27.79 -2.46
N VAL A 261 -2.65 -27.38 -3.50
CA VAL A 261 -2.03 -28.28 -4.49
C VAL A 261 -0.53 -28.56 -4.20
N GLY A 262 0.02 -28.04 -3.09
CA GLY A 262 1.43 -28.20 -2.69
C GLY A 262 1.66 -29.21 -1.57
#